data_AF-A0A5J6PDH6-F1
#
_entry.id   AF-A0A5J6PDH6-F1
#
_cell.length_a   1.000
_cell.length_b   1.000
_cell.length_c   1.000
_cell.angle_alpha   90.00
_cell.angle_beta   90.00
_cell.angle_gamma   90.00
#
_symmetry.space_group_name_H-M   'P 1'
#
loop_
_entity.id
_entity.type
_entity.pdbx_description
1 polymer ?
#
loop_
_entity_poly.entity_id
_entity_poly.type
_entity_poly.pdbx_seq_one_letter_code
_entity_poly.pdbx_strand_id
1 'polypeptide(L)'
;MHDIDRTFMEYSPETEAFEGESFEFSAHEWSGESAEVFGEAEILELASELLEVTNEAELNHFLGGFIRKAASAVGTAIKSPVGQALGGVLKDAAKKALPIVGGAVGRHFGGDTGAKWGERIGSGAGTMLGLETEGLSHEDESFELAKQYVRFAADAVKNASTATGANPASIVQQATNQAAQRFAPGLIRGSGPAITRTVAGQSGRWVRKGNRIILFGV
;
A
#
# COMPACT_ATOMS: atom_id res chain seq x y z
N MET A 1 19.51 -64.35 -41.81
CA MET A 1 20.55 -63.62 -41.06
C MET A 1 20.39 -62.16 -41.42
N HIS A 2 19.91 -61.39 -40.45
CA HIS A 2 20.24 -60.01 -40.15
C HIS A 2 20.14 -58.89 -41.21
N ASP A 3 19.40 -57.86 -40.77
CA ASP A 3 19.58 -56.43 -41.01
C ASP A 3 18.79 -55.78 -42.15
N ILE A 4 17.56 -55.35 -41.79
CA ILE A 4 17.07 -54.01 -42.14
C ILE A 4 16.45 -53.40 -40.88
N ASP A 5 17.32 -52.94 -39.98
CA ASP A 5 16.99 -51.92 -38.98
C ASP A 5 16.73 -50.61 -39.75
N ARG A 6 15.46 -50.30 -39.97
CA ARG A 6 15.00 -48.97 -40.38
C ARG A 6 13.50 -48.84 -40.12
N THR A 7 13.12 -48.93 -38.87
CA THR A 7 11.98 -48.15 -38.38
C THR A 7 12.37 -46.67 -38.50
N PHE A 8 12.09 -46.08 -39.67
CA PHE A 8 11.86 -44.65 -39.75
C PHE A 8 10.70 -44.37 -38.79
N MET A 9 11.02 -43.81 -37.63
CA MET A 9 10.04 -43.12 -36.81
C MET A 9 9.56 -41.96 -37.68
N GLU A 10 8.44 -42.17 -38.35
CA GLU A 10 7.72 -41.12 -39.05
C GLU A 10 7.25 -40.14 -37.97
N TYR A 11 8.04 -39.09 -37.77
CA TYR A 11 7.66 -37.95 -36.96
C TYR A 11 6.47 -37.31 -37.66
N SER A 12 5.28 -37.57 -37.12
CA SER A 12 4.03 -37.00 -37.57
C SER A 12 3.66 -35.84 -36.62
N PRO A 13 4.04 -34.59 -36.94
CA PRO A 13 3.77 -33.43 -36.07
C PRO A 13 2.28 -33.05 -35.98
N GLU A 14 1.38 -33.83 -36.57
CA GLU A 14 -0.05 -33.49 -36.66
C GLU A 14 -0.91 -34.21 -35.60
N THR A 15 -0.32 -34.99 -34.69
CA THR A 15 -1.03 -35.68 -33.58
C THR A 15 -0.63 -35.24 -32.18
N GLU A 16 0.17 -34.17 -32.03
CA GLU A 16 0.31 -33.43 -30.75
C GLU A 16 -0.69 -32.25 -30.64
N ALA A 17 -1.71 -32.22 -31.50
CA ALA A 17 -2.77 -31.22 -31.49
C ALA A 17 -3.97 -31.61 -30.59
N PHE A 18 -3.82 -32.64 -29.74
CA PHE A 18 -4.87 -33.06 -28.82
C PHE A 18 -4.33 -33.60 -27.51
N GLU A 19 -3.63 -32.74 -26.77
CA GLU A 19 -3.92 -32.61 -25.35
C GLU A 19 -3.92 -31.11 -25.09
N GLY A 20 -5.12 -30.55 -25.02
CA GLY A 20 -5.31 -29.31 -24.29
C GLY A 20 -4.91 -29.61 -22.86
N GLU A 21 -3.60 -29.52 -22.58
CA GLU A 21 -3.11 -29.03 -21.31
C GLU A 21 -3.73 -27.64 -21.18
N SER A 22 -4.95 -27.65 -20.66
CA SER A 22 -5.47 -26.63 -19.79
C SER A 22 -4.29 -25.95 -19.16
N PHE A 23 -4.07 -24.69 -19.56
CA PHE A 23 -3.20 -23.74 -18.90
C PHE A 23 -3.79 -23.49 -17.50
N GLU A 24 -3.74 -24.53 -16.69
CA GLU A 24 -3.97 -24.64 -15.27
C GLU A 24 -2.58 -24.82 -14.62
N PHE A 25 -1.57 -24.21 -15.24
CA PHE A 25 -0.24 -24.08 -14.69
C PHE A 25 -0.32 -23.11 -13.50
N SER A 26 -0.61 -23.71 -12.34
CA SER A 26 -0.29 -23.20 -11.01
C SER A 26 -1.01 -21.92 -10.56
N ALA A 27 -2.35 -21.94 -10.56
CA ALA A 27 -3.14 -20.98 -9.77
C ALA A 27 -3.71 -21.60 -8.46
N HIS A 28 -3.60 -22.92 -8.27
CA HIS A 28 -4.32 -23.64 -7.21
C HIS A 28 -3.44 -24.35 -6.17
N GLU A 29 -2.10 -24.17 -6.20
CA GLU A 29 -1.19 -24.84 -5.25
C GLU A 29 -0.29 -23.88 -4.45
N TRP A 30 -0.76 -22.65 -4.21
CA TRP A 30 -0.26 -21.73 -3.18
C TRP A 30 -1.32 -21.49 -2.08
N SER A 31 -1.97 -22.58 -1.67
CA SER A 31 -2.81 -22.63 -0.47
C SER A 31 -1.90 -22.85 0.74
N GLY A 32 -1.44 -21.76 1.38
CA GLY A 32 -0.67 -21.89 2.62
C GLY A 32 -0.03 -20.65 3.23
N GLU A 33 0.22 -19.58 2.48
CA GLU A 33 0.88 -18.39 3.03
C GLU A 33 0.38 -17.11 2.34
N SER A 34 -0.66 -16.50 2.91
CA SER A 34 -1.02 -15.09 2.69
C SER A 34 -1.13 -14.60 1.23
N ALA A 35 -1.84 -15.30 0.34
CA ALA A 35 -2.05 -14.89 -1.05
C ALA A 35 -2.52 -13.42 -1.17
N GLU A 36 -1.69 -12.58 -1.80
CA GLU A 36 -2.01 -11.21 -2.18
C GLU A 36 -3.08 -11.19 -3.28
N VAL A 37 -3.82 -10.08 -3.40
CA VAL A 37 -4.93 -9.95 -4.36
C VAL A 37 -4.43 -9.81 -5.79
N PHE A 38 -3.26 -9.19 -5.98
CA PHE A 38 -2.64 -8.91 -7.25
C PHE A 38 -1.24 -9.51 -7.29
N GLY A 39 -0.79 -9.89 -8.48
CA GLY A 39 0.62 -10.27 -8.69
C GLY A 39 1.54 -9.05 -8.70
N GLU A 40 2.85 -9.27 -8.55
CA GLU A 40 3.85 -8.19 -8.54
C GLU A 40 3.76 -7.29 -9.78
N ALA A 41 3.59 -7.85 -10.98
CA ALA A 41 3.48 -7.08 -12.21
C ALA A 41 2.27 -6.13 -12.21
N GLU A 42 1.12 -6.60 -11.70
CA GLU A 42 -0.09 -5.76 -11.59
C GLU A 42 0.07 -4.68 -10.52
N ILE A 43 0.79 -4.98 -9.43
CA ILE A 43 1.09 -3.99 -8.39
C ILE A 43 1.96 -2.87 -8.97
N LEU A 44 2.96 -3.20 -9.80
CA LEU A 44 3.80 -2.20 -10.48
C LEU A 44 2.97 -1.33 -11.42
N GLU A 45 2.10 -1.94 -12.24
CA GLU A 45 1.20 -1.22 -13.16
C GLU A 45 0.29 -0.25 -12.40
N LEU A 46 -0.42 -0.74 -11.38
CA LEU A 46 -1.35 0.06 -10.59
C LEU A 46 -0.64 1.16 -9.80
N ALA A 47 0.60 0.92 -9.34
CA ALA A 47 1.40 1.92 -8.67
C ALA A 47 1.83 3.03 -9.66
N SER A 48 2.23 2.68 -10.88
CA SER A 48 2.54 3.67 -11.91
C SER A 48 1.30 4.50 -12.29
N GLU A 49 0.15 3.86 -12.52
CA GLU A 49 -1.10 4.54 -12.85
C GLU A 49 -1.51 5.51 -11.72
N LEU A 50 -1.36 5.09 -10.46
CA LEU A 50 -1.65 5.94 -9.31
C LEU A 50 -0.75 7.18 -9.22
N LEU A 51 0.53 7.07 -9.58
CA LEU A 51 1.45 8.21 -9.59
C LEU A 51 1.22 9.16 -10.76
N GLU A 52 0.61 8.69 -11.85
CA GLU A 52 0.19 9.53 -12.97
C GLU A 52 -1.06 10.36 -12.67
N VAL A 53 -1.81 10.05 -11.60
CA VAL A 53 -2.98 10.80 -11.18
C VAL A 53 -2.60 12.21 -10.74
N THR A 54 -3.12 13.21 -11.45
CA THR A 54 -2.79 14.62 -11.22
C THR A 54 -3.82 15.37 -10.40
N ASN A 55 -5.06 14.87 -10.30
CA ASN A 55 -6.14 15.58 -9.61
C ASN A 55 -7.15 14.63 -8.95
N GLU A 56 -8.03 15.19 -8.12
CA GLU A 56 -9.01 14.40 -7.37
C GLU A 56 -10.04 13.71 -8.27
N ALA A 57 -10.38 14.26 -9.44
CA ALA A 57 -11.31 13.61 -10.36
C ALA A 57 -10.69 12.34 -10.98
N GLU A 58 -9.43 12.41 -11.42
CA GLU A 58 -8.63 11.27 -11.86
C GLU A 58 -8.45 10.24 -10.74
N LEU A 59 -8.19 10.68 -9.50
CA LEU A 59 -8.09 9.78 -8.35
C LEU A 59 -9.40 9.00 -8.12
N ASN A 60 -10.55 9.68 -8.20
CA ASN A 60 -11.84 9.00 -8.08
C ASN A 60 -12.07 7.99 -9.22
N HIS A 61 -11.66 8.33 -10.45
CA HIS A 61 -11.76 7.43 -11.60
C HIS A 61 -10.88 6.17 -11.40
N PHE A 62 -9.61 6.38 -11.05
CA PHE A 62 -8.65 5.33 -10.72
C PHE A 62 -9.21 4.41 -9.63
N LEU A 63 -9.63 4.97 -8.48
CA LEU A 63 -10.16 4.18 -7.37
C LEU A 63 -11.42 3.39 -7.74
N GLY A 64 -12.29 3.97 -8.57
CA GLY A 64 -13.46 3.26 -9.07
C GLY A 64 -13.08 2.03 -9.92
N GLY A 65 -12.09 2.17 -10.81
CA GLY A 65 -11.55 1.07 -11.61
C GLY A 65 -10.84 0.03 -10.75
N PHE A 66 -9.97 0.49 -9.86
CA PHE A 66 -9.20 -0.31 -8.91
C PHE A 66 -10.11 -1.20 -8.05
N ILE A 67 -11.13 -0.64 -7.40
CA ILE A 67 -12.04 -1.39 -6.53
C ILE A 67 -12.75 -2.50 -7.32
N ARG A 68 -13.16 -2.23 -8.56
CA ARG A 68 -13.77 -3.24 -9.44
C ARG A 68 -12.77 -4.32 -9.81
N LYS A 69 -11.54 -3.96 -10.21
CA LYS A 69 -10.47 -4.91 -10.56
C LYS A 69 -10.15 -5.82 -9.36
N ALA A 70 -9.97 -5.26 -8.17
CA ALA A 70 -9.67 -6.00 -6.95
C ALA A 70 -10.81 -6.92 -6.51
N ALA A 71 -12.07 -6.46 -6.59
CA ALA A 71 -13.22 -7.31 -6.26
C ALA A 71 -13.32 -8.52 -7.22
N SER A 72 -13.14 -8.28 -8.52
CA SER A 72 -13.12 -9.33 -9.54
C SER A 72 -11.97 -10.32 -9.35
N ALA A 73 -10.77 -9.84 -8.99
CA ALA A 73 -9.59 -10.68 -8.75
C ALA A 73 -9.83 -11.70 -7.61
N VAL A 74 -10.62 -11.34 -6.60
CA VAL A 74 -11.01 -12.27 -5.51
C VAL A 74 -12.31 -13.03 -5.79
N GLY A 75 -12.85 -12.97 -7.01
CA GLY A 75 -14.06 -13.68 -7.42
C GLY A 75 -15.36 -13.14 -6.83
N THR A 76 -15.39 -11.86 -6.44
CA THR A 76 -16.54 -11.25 -5.76
C THR A 76 -17.01 -9.98 -6.45
N ALA A 77 -18.21 -9.51 -6.08
CA ALA A 77 -18.69 -8.18 -6.42
C ALA A 77 -18.86 -7.37 -5.15
N ILE A 78 -18.39 -6.12 -5.15
CA ILE A 78 -18.61 -5.20 -4.03
C ILE A 78 -19.99 -4.54 -4.16
N LYS A 79 -20.77 -4.57 -3.09
CA LYS A 79 -22.06 -3.88 -3.05
C LYS A 79 -21.84 -2.36 -3.12
N SER A 80 -22.67 -1.65 -3.88
CA SER A 80 -22.49 -0.21 -4.14
C SER A 80 -22.30 0.64 -2.87
N PRO A 81 -23.09 0.50 -1.78
CA PRO A 81 -22.86 1.28 -0.57
C PRO A 81 -21.51 1.01 0.10
N VAL A 82 -21.03 -0.24 0.06
CA VAL A 82 -19.72 -0.62 0.61
C VAL A 82 -18.61 -0.09 -0.29
N GLY A 83 -18.75 -0.21 -1.61
CA GLY A 83 -17.79 0.30 -2.59
C GLY A 83 -17.65 1.82 -2.56
N GLN A 84 -18.75 2.56 -2.38
CA GLN A 84 -18.71 4.02 -2.24
C GLN A 84 -18.03 4.46 -0.94
N ALA A 85 -18.38 3.83 0.18
CA ALA A 85 -17.74 4.11 1.46
C ALA A 85 -16.23 3.77 1.43
N LEU A 86 -15.87 2.65 0.79
CA LEU A 86 -14.49 2.24 0.62
C LEU A 86 -13.73 3.21 -0.29
N GLY A 87 -14.32 3.65 -1.40
CA GLY A 87 -13.74 4.67 -2.28
C GLY A 87 -13.43 5.98 -1.55
N GLY A 88 -14.32 6.42 -0.65
CA GLY A 88 -14.08 7.60 0.20
C GLY A 88 -12.87 7.42 1.13
N VAL A 89 -12.81 6.30 1.85
CA VAL A 89 -11.71 6.00 2.78
C VAL A 89 -10.37 5.83 2.06
N LEU A 90 -10.36 5.12 0.93
CA LEU A 90 -9.17 4.92 0.12
C LEU A 90 -8.67 6.24 -0.47
N LYS A 91 -9.57 7.11 -0.94
CA LYS A 91 -9.22 8.46 -1.39
C LYS A 91 -8.53 9.27 -0.29
N ASP A 92 -9.08 9.27 0.92
CA ASP A 92 -8.49 9.99 2.05
C ASP A 92 -7.12 9.42 2.45
N ALA A 93 -6.94 8.09 2.32
CA ALA A 93 -5.66 7.44 2.55
C ALA A 93 -4.62 7.81 1.46
N ALA A 94 -5.01 7.79 0.18
CA ALA A 94 -4.14 8.17 -0.93
C ALA A 94 -3.64 9.62 -0.78
N LYS A 95 -4.54 10.56 -0.45
CA LYS A 95 -4.18 11.98 -0.24
C LYS A 95 -3.20 12.22 0.91
N LYS A 96 -3.14 11.30 1.88
CA LYS A 96 -2.20 11.35 3.01
C LYS A 96 -0.88 10.63 2.71
N ALA A 97 -0.95 9.53 1.98
CA ALA A 97 0.20 8.72 1.63
C ALA A 97 1.01 9.37 0.50
N LEU A 98 0.35 9.87 -0.54
CA LEU A 98 1.00 10.47 -1.69
C LEU A 98 0.86 11.99 -1.61
N PRO A 99 1.83 12.74 -1.06
CA PRO A 99 1.88 14.20 -1.15
C PRO A 99 2.12 14.72 -2.60
N ILE A 100 1.81 13.88 -3.59
CA ILE A 100 1.92 14.14 -5.02
C ILE A 100 0.60 13.66 -5.64
N VAL A 101 -0.43 14.48 -5.52
CA VAL A 101 -1.47 14.58 -6.55
C VAL A 101 -1.15 15.92 -7.22
N GLY A 102 -0.56 15.82 -8.41
CA GLY A 102 0.27 16.84 -9.04
C GLY A 102 -0.39 18.21 -9.25
N GLY A 103 0.30 19.26 -8.77
CA GLY A 103 0.05 20.64 -9.17
C GLY A 103 -0.18 21.58 -8.01
N ALA A 104 0.86 22.34 -7.64
CA ALA A 104 0.71 23.60 -6.90
C ALA A 104 -0.13 23.58 -5.60
N VAL A 105 0.30 22.82 -4.58
CA VAL A 105 0.06 23.26 -3.19
C VAL A 105 1.31 23.93 -2.63
N GLY A 106 1.78 24.92 -3.39
CA GLY A 106 2.41 26.08 -2.78
C GLY A 106 1.33 26.89 -2.07
N ARG A 107 1.35 26.86 -0.73
CA ARG A 107 0.78 27.91 0.15
C ARG A 107 -0.74 28.16 0.19
N HIS A 108 -1.67 27.29 -0.22
CA HIS A 108 -3.11 27.65 -0.16
C HIS A 108 -4.14 26.64 0.37
N PHE A 109 -3.73 25.57 1.05
CA PHE A 109 -4.69 24.74 1.81
C PHE A 109 -4.35 24.65 3.28
N GLY A 110 -4.97 25.56 4.04
CA GLY A 110 -5.09 25.46 5.48
C GLY A 110 -4.95 26.81 6.15
N GLY A 111 -6.06 27.36 6.64
CA GLY A 111 -6.02 28.30 7.77
C GLY A 111 -5.33 27.67 8.98
N ASP A 112 -5.56 28.20 10.19
CA ASP A 112 -4.78 27.91 11.41
C ASP A 112 -4.57 26.41 11.77
N THR A 113 -5.33 25.49 11.17
CA THR A 113 -5.17 24.03 11.27
C THR A 113 -4.12 23.42 10.32
N GLY A 114 -3.86 24.01 9.14
CA GLY A 114 -2.92 23.47 8.15
C GLY A 114 -1.46 23.92 8.32
N ALA A 115 -1.24 25.13 8.83
CA ALA A 115 0.11 25.64 9.12
C ALA A 115 0.83 24.80 10.20
N LYS A 116 0.08 24.20 11.14
CA LYS A 116 0.62 23.35 12.21
C LYS A 116 0.93 21.91 11.78
N TRP A 117 0.43 21.47 10.62
CA TRP A 117 0.66 20.14 10.08
C TRP A 117 1.76 20.11 9.02
N GLY A 118 1.96 21.19 8.27
CA GLY A 118 3.08 21.33 7.32
C GLY A 118 4.46 21.26 7.98
N GLU A 119 4.60 21.75 9.21
CA GLU A 119 5.85 21.70 9.98
C GLU A 119 6.24 20.29 10.45
N ARG A 120 5.31 19.32 10.43
CA ARG A 120 5.54 17.93 10.89
C ARG A 120 5.78 16.93 9.77
N ILE A 121 5.55 17.31 8.51
CA ILE A 121 5.78 16.47 7.32
C ILE A 121 7.16 16.75 6.70
N GLY A 122 7.75 17.92 6.95
CA GLY A 122 9.04 18.35 6.38
C GLY A 122 10.30 17.65 6.90
N SER A 123 10.20 16.66 7.79
CA SER A 123 11.34 15.84 8.23
C SER A 123 10.86 14.54 8.89
N GLY A 124 10.38 13.57 8.10
CA GLY A 124 10.07 12.24 8.66
C GLY A 124 9.05 11.36 7.95
N ALA A 125 8.87 11.44 6.63
CA ALA A 125 7.95 10.56 5.91
C ALA A 125 8.37 9.07 6.01
N GLY A 126 9.66 8.76 5.91
CA GLY A 126 10.19 7.39 6.07
C GLY A 126 9.90 6.73 7.41
N THR A 127 9.93 7.52 8.50
CA THR A 127 9.69 7.01 9.86
C THR A 127 8.23 6.62 10.10
N MET A 128 7.27 7.20 9.34
CA MET A 128 5.85 6.93 9.51
C MET A 128 5.41 5.61 8.88
N LEU A 129 6.17 5.03 7.96
CA LEU A 129 5.88 3.72 7.35
C LEU A 129 6.88 2.62 7.73
N GLY A 130 7.93 2.96 8.49
CA GLY A 130 8.96 2.02 8.90
C GLY A 130 9.87 1.57 7.75
N LEU A 131 9.87 2.31 6.65
CA LEU A 131 10.78 2.09 5.52
C LEU A 131 12.08 2.85 5.84
N GLU A 132 13.21 2.16 5.77
CA GLU A 132 14.53 2.78 5.83
C GLU A 132 14.75 3.57 4.53
N THR A 133 14.14 4.75 4.41
CA THR A 133 14.28 5.62 3.23
C THR A 133 15.56 6.47 3.26
N GLU A 134 16.51 6.15 4.16
CA GLU A 134 17.83 6.79 4.18
C GLU A 134 18.61 6.39 2.91
N GLY A 135 18.58 7.25 1.90
CA GLY A 135 19.41 7.15 0.69
C GLY A 135 18.66 6.86 -0.61
N LEU A 136 17.33 6.74 -0.62
CA LEU A 136 16.54 6.63 -1.85
C LEU A 136 16.28 8.00 -2.49
N SER A 137 16.10 8.02 -3.81
CA SER A 137 15.60 9.21 -4.51
C SER A 137 14.13 9.47 -4.15
N HIS A 138 13.67 10.72 -4.28
CA HIS A 138 12.26 11.05 -4.05
C HIS A 138 11.32 10.31 -5.00
N GLU A 139 11.76 10.02 -6.23
CA GLU A 139 10.99 9.20 -7.16
C GLU A 139 10.85 7.76 -6.67
N ASP A 140 11.93 7.12 -6.24
CA ASP A 140 11.90 5.74 -5.75
C ASP A 140 11.06 5.59 -4.47
N GLU A 141 11.15 6.56 -3.55
CA GLU A 141 10.32 6.60 -2.34
C GLU A 141 8.82 6.67 -2.69
N SER A 142 8.45 7.51 -3.65
CA SER A 142 7.06 7.64 -4.07
C SER A 142 6.51 6.37 -4.71
N PHE A 143 7.34 5.64 -5.45
CA PHE A 143 6.98 4.39 -6.10
C PHE A 143 6.78 3.25 -5.10
N GLU A 144 7.69 3.10 -4.13
CA GLU A 144 7.53 2.13 -3.04
C GLU A 144 6.25 2.41 -2.22
N LEU A 145 5.96 3.68 -1.97
CA LEU A 145 4.76 4.09 -1.28
C LEU A 145 3.49 3.78 -2.08
N ALA A 146 3.50 4.03 -3.38
CA ALA A 146 2.41 3.68 -4.28
C ALA A 146 2.16 2.16 -4.30
N LYS A 147 3.20 1.33 -4.41
CA LYS A 147 3.07 -0.13 -4.31
C LYS A 147 2.47 -0.57 -2.98
N GLN A 148 2.93 0.01 -1.88
CA GLN A 148 2.42 -0.35 -0.54
C GLN A 148 0.97 0.06 -0.37
N TYR A 149 0.59 1.24 -0.88
CA TYR A 149 -0.79 1.70 -0.92
C TYR A 149 -1.68 0.75 -1.75
N VAL A 150 -1.20 0.32 -2.93
CA VAL A 150 -1.92 -0.64 -3.79
C VAL A 150 -2.19 -1.95 -3.07
N ARG A 151 -1.19 -2.53 -2.40
CA ARG A 151 -1.35 -3.77 -1.60
C ARG A 151 -2.37 -3.59 -0.48
N PHE A 152 -2.24 -2.50 0.28
CA PHE A 152 -3.19 -2.14 1.33
C PHE A 152 -4.62 -2.00 0.80
N ALA A 153 -4.81 -1.26 -0.29
CA ALA A 153 -6.11 -0.99 -0.85
C ALA A 153 -6.76 -2.26 -1.40
N ALA A 154 -5.97 -3.16 -2.02
CA ALA A 154 -6.46 -4.42 -2.55
C ALA A 154 -6.95 -5.34 -1.43
N ASP A 155 -6.18 -5.45 -0.35
CA ASP A 155 -6.57 -6.25 0.81
C ASP A 155 -7.80 -5.66 1.53
N ALA A 156 -7.92 -4.33 1.59
CA ALA A 156 -9.12 -3.68 2.11
C ALA A 156 -10.37 -4.00 1.26
N VAL A 157 -10.25 -4.07 -0.07
CA VAL A 157 -11.34 -4.51 -0.96
C VAL A 157 -11.71 -5.96 -0.70
N LYS A 158 -10.72 -6.86 -0.61
CA LYS A 158 -10.92 -8.30 -0.31
C LYS A 158 -11.63 -8.51 1.03
N ASN A 159 -11.18 -7.81 2.08
CA ASN A 159 -11.78 -7.91 3.40
C ASN A 159 -13.21 -7.34 3.40
N ALA A 160 -13.46 -6.23 2.68
CA ALA A 160 -14.78 -5.63 2.60
C ALA A 160 -15.78 -6.44 1.75
N SER A 161 -15.32 -7.16 0.72
CA SER A 161 -16.18 -7.95 -0.17
C SER A 161 -16.63 -9.26 0.47
N THR A 162 -15.83 -9.81 1.38
CA THR A 162 -16.13 -11.05 2.12
C THR A 162 -16.80 -10.80 3.47
N ALA A 163 -16.77 -9.56 3.96
CA ALA A 163 -17.39 -9.18 5.22
C ALA A 163 -18.93 -9.30 5.20
N THR A 164 -19.49 -9.73 6.32
CA THR A 164 -20.93 -9.80 6.55
C THR A 164 -21.36 -8.71 7.53
N GLY A 165 -22.52 -8.11 7.28
CA GLY A 165 -23.05 -7.04 8.13
C GLY A 165 -24.08 -6.17 7.43
N ALA A 166 -24.87 -5.45 8.23
CA ALA A 166 -25.92 -4.56 7.73
C ALA A 166 -25.44 -3.12 7.47
N ASN A 167 -24.38 -2.67 8.15
CA ASN A 167 -23.89 -1.29 8.07
C ASN A 167 -22.62 -1.22 7.17
N PRO A 168 -22.67 -0.52 6.02
CA PRO A 168 -21.51 -0.38 5.13
C PRO A 168 -20.29 0.30 5.76
N ALA A 169 -20.51 1.30 6.64
CA ALA A 169 -19.42 2.04 7.26
C ALA A 169 -18.62 1.15 8.23
N SER A 170 -19.29 0.29 9.01
CA SER A 170 -18.60 -0.63 9.92
C SER A 170 -17.82 -1.71 9.16
N ILE A 171 -18.36 -2.20 8.04
CA ILE A 171 -17.68 -3.16 7.16
C ILE A 171 -16.36 -2.56 6.64
N VAL A 172 -16.44 -1.35 6.07
CA VAL A 172 -15.26 -0.65 5.53
C VAL A 172 -14.24 -0.39 6.64
N GLN A 173 -14.68 0.12 7.80
CA GLN A 173 -13.77 0.39 8.91
C GLN A 173 -13.01 -0.87 9.35
N GLN A 174 -13.70 -2.00 9.51
CA GLN A 174 -13.06 -3.26 9.89
C GLN A 174 -12.09 -3.76 8.81
N ALA A 175 -12.53 -3.76 7.55
CA ALA A 175 -11.74 -4.21 6.41
C ALA A 175 -10.46 -3.38 6.22
N THR A 176 -10.57 -2.06 6.30
CA THR A 176 -9.43 -1.14 6.20
C THR A 176 -8.47 -1.30 7.37
N ASN A 177 -8.98 -1.49 8.60
CA ASN A 177 -8.12 -1.71 9.77
C ASN A 177 -7.32 -3.01 9.66
N GLN A 178 -7.94 -4.10 9.19
CA GLN A 178 -7.26 -5.38 8.95
C GLN A 178 -6.16 -5.23 7.89
N ALA A 179 -6.47 -4.58 6.76
CA ALA A 179 -5.50 -4.34 5.71
C ALA A 179 -4.33 -3.46 6.18
N ALA A 180 -4.63 -2.42 6.97
CA ALA A 180 -3.60 -1.53 7.52
C ALA A 180 -2.66 -2.24 8.50
N GLN A 181 -3.14 -3.21 9.28
CA GLN A 181 -2.29 -3.99 10.18
C GLN A 181 -1.22 -4.77 9.41
N ARG A 182 -1.56 -5.23 8.21
CA ARG A 182 -0.67 -6.01 7.36
C ARG A 182 0.25 -5.15 6.49
N PHE A 183 -0.31 -4.17 5.78
CA PHE A 183 0.41 -3.44 4.74
C PHE A 183 0.74 -1.99 5.14
N ALA A 184 0.18 -1.46 6.21
CA ALA A 184 0.47 -0.08 6.63
C ALA A 184 0.56 0.05 8.16
N PRO A 185 1.40 -0.75 8.84
CA PRO A 185 1.46 -0.75 10.31
C PRO A 185 1.87 0.61 10.88
N GLY A 186 2.61 1.38 10.10
CA GLY A 186 3.00 2.74 10.42
C GLY A 186 1.84 3.75 10.48
N LEU A 187 0.80 3.59 9.65
CA LEU A 187 -0.42 4.41 9.72
C LEU A 187 -1.19 4.19 11.02
N ILE A 188 -1.18 2.95 11.53
CA ILE A 188 -1.82 2.58 12.79
C ILE A 188 -1.00 3.09 13.98
N ARG A 189 0.33 2.94 13.93
CA ARG A 189 1.23 3.40 15.02
C ARG A 189 1.36 4.93 15.09
N GLY A 190 1.17 5.64 13.97
CA GLY A 190 1.15 7.10 13.91
C GLY A 190 -0.08 7.78 14.54
N SER A 191 -1.10 7.01 14.95
CA SER A 191 -2.25 7.53 15.71
C SER A 191 -2.07 7.45 17.24
N GLY A 192 -0.95 6.93 17.73
CA GLY A 192 -0.52 7.17 19.11
C GLY A 192 0.00 8.60 19.25
N PRO A 193 -0.13 9.26 20.43
CA PRO A 193 0.65 10.46 20.68
C PRO A 193 2.08 10.12 20.31
N ALA A 194 2.71 10.93 19.45
CA ALA A 194 4.12 10.76 19.12
C ALA A 194 4.81 10.51 20.46
N ILE A 195 5.27 9.28 20.69
CA ILE A 195 6.23 9.03 21.74
C ILE A 195 7.42 9.77 21.17
N THR A 196 7.50 11.06 21.48
CA THR A 196 8.74 11.72 21.73
C THR A 196 9.44 10.70 22.61
N ARG A 197 10.33 9.91 22.01
CA ARG A 197 11.46 9.41 22.74
C ARG A 197 12.11 10.70 23.18
N THR A 198 11.67 11.23 24.33
CA THR A 198 12.57 11.86 25.25
C THR A 198 13.63 10.79 25.42
N VAL A 199 14.64 10.85 24.55
CA VAL A 199 16.00 10.62 24.99
C VAL A 199 16.01 11.38 26.30
N ALA A 200 15.96 10.64 27.41
CA ALA A 200 16.28 11.21 28.69
C ALA A 200 17.75 11.59 28.55
N GLY A 201 18.02 12.69 27.84
CA GLY A 201 19.26 13.40 27.95
C GLY A 201 19.36 13.65 29.43
N GLN A 202 20.41 13.11 30.04
CA GLN A 202 20.73 13.39 31.43
C GLN A 202 20.61 14.91 31.59
N SER A 203 19.51 15.34 32.20
CA SER A 203 19.23 16.76 32.35
C SER A 203 20.06 17.19 33.53
N GLY A 204 21.25 17.68 33.23
CA GLY A 204 22.11 18.29 34.23
C GLY A 204 21.47 19.59 34.70
N ARG A 205 21.26 19.75 36.00
CA ARG A 205 20.87 21.06 36.57
C ARG A 205 22.14 21.86 36.76
N TRP A 206 22.23 23.07 36.22
CA TRP A 206 23.32 23.98 36.57
C TRP A 206 22.83 25.13 37.44
N VAL A 207 23.66 25.52 38.40
CA VAL A 207 23.43 26.68 39.26
C VAL A 207 24.65 27.58 39.22
N ARG A 208 24.40 28.88 39.02
CA ARG A 208 25.44 29.91 39.10
C ARG A 208 25.58 30.39 40.54
N LYS A 209 26.79 30.29 41.10
CA LYS A 209 27.15 30.85 42.41
C LYS A 209 28.30 31.85 42.22
N GLY A 210 27.94 33.12 42.04
CA GLY A 210 28.89 34.19 41.73
C GLY A 210 29.55 34.00 40.35
N ASN A 211 30.88 33.93 40.33
CA ASN A 211 31.70 33.67 39.12
C ASN A 211 31.90 32.17 38.81
N ARG A 212 31.09 31.26 39.38
CA ARG A 212 31.22 29.82 39.12
C ARG A 212 29.90 29.21 38.69
N ILE A 213 29.97 28.28 37.76
CA ILE A 213 28.86 27.44 37.33
C ILE A 213 29.08 26.05 37.94
N ILE A 214 28.08 25.55 38.66
CA ILE A 214 28.09 24.22 39.26
C ILE A 214 27.09 23.37 38.48
N LEU A 215 27.55 22.27 37.89
CA LEU A 215 26.75 21.31 37.15
C LEU A 215 26.40 20.13 38.08
N PHE A 216 25.13 19.77 38.15
CA PHE A 216 24.61 18.61 38.85
C PHE A 216 24.09 17.62 37.82
N GLY A 217 24.47 16.33 37.90
CA GLY A 217 23.97 15.30 36.97
C GLY A 217 24.74 15.23 35.64
N VAL A 218 26.06 15.40 35.70
CA VAL A 218 27.00 14.95 34.65
C VAL A 218 27.43 13.51 34.92
#